data_AF-Q3UYX7-F1
#
_entry.id   AF-Q3UYX7-F1
#
_cell.length_a   1.000
_cell.length_b   1.000
_cell.length_c   1.000
_cell.angle_alpha   90.00
_cell.angle_beta   90.00
_cell.angle_gamma   90.00
#
_symmetry.space_group_name_H-M   'P 1'
#
loop_
_entity.id
_entity.type
_entity.pdbx_description
1 polymer ?
#
loop_
_entity_poly.entity_id
_entity_poly.type
_entity_poly.pdbx_seq_one_letter_code
_entity_poly.pdbx_strand_id
1 'polypeptide(L)'
;MVEEVRQELSALAAIFCGPNEWEMLSCSETDGAVFRIHTTAEGLVGEDVPLELAFHLPVGYPLCLPGISVTSEHLTRAQCVTAKEKLLGEARKLVSEPMVHELVLWIQQNLRLVLSQPETASSHEKCTLPESATGDDGPWMTLLRLDHMRARTKYVKAVEKWASELRLTGRLMFMGKLILILLQGDRSNIKEYLILQKTSKVDVDSSGKKCKEKMISVLSETKVQTEHKRFLAFEVKEYSTLEELQKEFGAAGLGELFSECVLGLVK
;
A
#
# COMPACT_ATOMS: atom_id res chain seq x y z
N MET A 1 -23.04 -1.40 -22.10
CA MET A 1 -21.71 -1.87 -21.64
C MET A 1 -20.66 -1.37 -22.63
N VAL A 2 -19.55 -0.80 -22.14
CA VAL A 2 -18.48 -0.23 -23.00
C VAL A 2 -17.75 -1.37 -23.72
N GLU A 3 -17.29 -1.13 -24.95
CA GLU A 3 -16.63 -2.14 -25.80
C GLU A 3 -15.38 -2.77 -25.13
N GLU A 4 -14.61 -1.95 -24.40
CA GLU A 4 -13.43 -2.37 -23.64
C GLU A 4 -13.77 -3.46 -22.59
N VAL A 5 -14.93 -3.34 -21.93
CA VAL A 5 -15.39 -4.30 -20.91
C VAL A 5 -15.83 -5.61 -21.58
N ARG A 6 -16.44 -5.56 -22.76
CA ARG A 6 -16.80 -6.76 -23.52
C ARG A 6 -15.54 -7.52 -23.96
N GLN A 7 -14.52 -6.80 -24.39
CA GLN A 7 -13.23 -7.38 -24.78
C GLN A 7 -12.52 -8.00 -23.57
N GLU A 8 -12.51 -7.34 -22.41
CA GLU A 8 -11.96 -7.89 -21.17
C GLU A 8 -12.68 -9.20 -20.78
N LEU A 9 -14.01 -9.22 -20.77
CA LEU A 9 -14.78 -10.43 -20.45
C LEU A 9 -14.49 -11.58 -21.43
N SER A 10 -14.38 -11.28 -22.72
CA SER A 10 -14.03 -12.29 -23.73
C SER A 10 -12.60 -12.82 -23.56
N ALA A 11 -11.65 -11.95 -23.19
CA ALA A 11 -10.28 -12.35 -22.93
C ALA A 11 -10.19 -13.22 -21.67
N LEU A 12 -10.86 -12.85 -20.59
CA LEU A 12 -10.90 -13.64 -19.35
C LEU A 12 -11.50 -15.03 -19.58
N ALA A 13 -12.61 -15.13 -20.32
CA ALA A 13 -13.20 -16.42 -20.65
C ALA A 13 -12.29 -17.33 -21.50
N ALA A 14 -11.38 -16.73 -22.30
CA ALA A 14 -10.38 -17.47 -23.06
C ALA A 14 -9.17 -17.89 -22.22
N ILE A 15 -8.79 -17.08 -21.22
CA ILE A 15 -7.68 -17.37 -20.30
C ILE A 15 -8.08 -18.47 -19.31
N PHE A 16 -9.28 -18.37 -18.74
CA PHE A 16 -9.84 -19.32 -17.77
C PHE A 16 -10.77 -20.32 -18.47
N CYS A 17 -10.24 -21.04 -19.46
CA CYS A 17 -11.01 -21.96 -20.31
C CYS A 17 -11.11 -23.39 -19.75
N GLY A 18 -10.53 -23.67 -18.58
CA GLY A 18 -10.62 -24.98 -17.93
C GLY A 18 -12.02 -25.28 -17.38
N PRO A 19 -12.30 -26.57 -17.07
CA PRO A 19 -13.59 -26.97 -16.55
C PRO A 19 -13.88 -26.29 -15.21
N ASN A 20 -14.98 -25.53 -15.16
CA ASN A 20 -15.42 -24.74 -14.00
C ASN A 20 -14.47 -23.58 -13.60
N GLU A 21 -13.51 -23.18 -14.45
CA GLU A 21 -12.63 -22.03 -14.13
C GLU A 21 -13.31 -20.68 -14.37
N TRP A 22 -14.31 -20.62 -15.26
CA TRP A 22 -15.05 -19.41 -15.61
C TRP A 22 -16.55 -19.67 -15.62
N GLU A 23 -17.30 -18.81 -14.95
CA GLU A 23 -18.76 -18.85 -14.95
C GLU A 23 -19.36 -17.44 -15.02
N MET A 24 -20.13 -17.17 -16.08
CA MET A 24 -20.91 -15.95 -16.21
C MET A 24 -22.24 -16.11 -15.46
N LEU A 25 -22.46 -15.34 -14.39
CA LEU A 25 -23.66 -15.44 -13.56
C LEU A 25 -24.78 -14.55 -14.10
N SER A 26 -24.46 -13.31 -14.47
CA SER A 26 -25.39 -12.39 -15.11
C SER A 26 -24.66 -11.35 -15.94
N CYS A 27 -25.29 -10.87 -17.00
CA CYS A 27 -24.78 -9.80 -17.82
C CYS A 27 -25.96 -8.99 -18.35
N SER A 28 -26.10 -7.76 -17.87
CA SER A 28 -27.15 -6.84 -18.30
C SER A 28 -26.55 -5.48 -18.66
N GLU A 29 -27.25 -4.75 -19.53
CA GLU A 29 -26.82 -3.40 -19.90
C GLU A 29 -27.04 -2.38 -18.77
N THR A 30 -27.97 -2.67 -17.85
CA THR A 30 -28.41 -1.79 -16.77
C THR A 30 -27.70 -2.02 -15.44
N ASP A 31 -27.37 -3.27 -15.12
CA ASP A 31 -26.78 -3.65 -13.82
C ASP A 31 -25.31 -4.08 -13.95
N GLY A 32 -24.82 -4.19 -15.19
CA GLY A 32 -23.45 -4.57 -15.51
C GLY A 32 -23.25 -6.07 -15.63
N ALA A 33 -22.02 -6.54 -15.38
CA ALA A 33 -21.66 -7.95 -15.47
C ALA A 33 -21.35 -8.53 -14.10
N VAL A 34 -21.83 -9.73 -13.81
CA VAL A 34 -21.42 -10.53 -12.65
C VAL A 34 -20.92 -11.86 -13.14
N PHE A 35 -19.70 -12.21 -12.76
CA PHE A 35 -19.09 -13.48 -13.13
C PHE A 35 -18.18 -13.97 -12.02
N ARG A 36 -17.77 -15.22 -12.16
CA ARG A 36 -16.98 -15.95 -11.19
C ARG A 36 -15.79 -16.61 -11.89
N ILE A 37 -14.64 -16.55 -11.25
CA ILE A 37 -13.40 -17.16 -11.67
C ILE A 37 -12.95 -18.10 -10.56
N HIS A 38 -12.75 -19.37 -10.90
CA HIS A 38 -12.08 -20.32 -10.02
C HIS A 38 -10.62 -20.44 -10.44
N THR A 39 -9.72 -20.23 -9.50
CA THR A 39 -8.27 -20.24 -9.74
C THR A 39 -7.54 -20.83 -8.55
N THR A 40 -6.29 -21.26 -8.73
CA THR A 40 -5.39 -21.60 -7.64
C THR A 40 -4.41 -20.46 -7.37
N ALA A 41 -3.89 -20.36 -6.14
CA ALA A 41 -2.92 -19.36 -5.73
C ALA A 41 -1.81 -19.97 -4.85
N GLU A 42 -0.62 -19.38 -4.86
CA GLU A 42 0.52 -19.89 -4.08
C GLU A 42 0.30 -19.71 -2.57
N GLY A 43 0.12 -20.83 -1.86
CA GLY A 43 -0.01 -20.89 -0.41
C GLY A 43 1.31 -20.76 0.34
N LEU A 44 1.24 -20.79 1.68
CA LEU A 44 2.40 -20.61 2.57
C LEU A 44 3.45 -21.73 2.49
N VAL A 45 3.04 -22.95 2.10
CA VAL A 45 3.90 -24.15 2.08
C VAL A 45 4.19 -24.62 0.64
N GLY A 46 3.92 -23.77 -0.36
CA GLY A 46 4.02 -24.15 -1.78
C GLY A 46 2.92 -25.09 -2.25
N GLU A 47 1.85 -25.25 -1.47
CA GLU A 47 0.60 -25.88 -1.89
C GLU A 47 -0.29 -24.86 -2.59
N ASP A 48 -0.90 -25.29 -3.70
CA ASP A 48 -1.87 -24.51 -4.44
C ASP A 48 -3.18 -24.41 -3.66
N VAL A 49 -3.58 -23.18 -3.31
CA VAL A 49 -4.81 -22.89 -2.59
C VAL A 49 -5.91 -22.57 -3.59
N PRO A 50 -7.02 -23.33 -3.64
CA PRO A 50 -8.13 -23.01 -4.53
C PRO A 50 -8.86 -21.75 -4.02
N LEU A 51 -9.10 -20.81 -4.93
CA LEU A 51 -9.80 -19.55 -4.73
C LEU A 51 -10.98 -19.47 -5.70
N GLU A 52 -12.08 -18.96 -5.17
CA GLU A 52 -13.24 -18.55 -5.94
C GLU A 52 -13.34 -17.01 -5.84
N LEU A 53 -13.23 -16.35 -6.99
CA LEU A 53 -13.26 -14.90 -7.12
C LEU A 53 -14.51 -14.49 -7.88
N ALA A 54 -15.43 -13.80 -7.22
CA ALA A 54 -16.61 -13.24 -7.87
C ALA A 54 -16.44 -11.74 -8.09
N PHE A 55 -16.68 -11.31 -9.32
CA PHE A 55 -16.56 -9.93 -9.75
C PHE A 55 -17.92 -9.38 -10.19
N HIS A 56 -18.21 -8.16 -9.77
CA HIS A 56 -19.31 -7.34 -10.28
C HIS A 56 -18.74 -6.10 -10.96
N LEU A 57 -18.94 -6.00 -12.27
CA LEU A 57 -18.56 -4.83 -13.06
C LEU A 57 -19.79 -3.94 -13.24
N PRO A 58 -19.92 -2.84 -12.46
CA PRO A 58 -21.03 -1.91 -12.64
C PRO A 58 -20.93 -1.18 -13.98
N VAL A 59 -22.02 -0.51 -14.39
CA VAL A 59 -22.09 0.21 -15.68
C VAL A 59 -21.01 1.29 -15.84
N GLY A 60 -20.51 1.85 -14.73
CA GLY A 60 -19.44 2.86 -14.73
C GLY A 60 -18.02 2.30 -14.80
N TYR A 61 -17.83 0.98 -14.81
CA TYR A 61 -16.52 0.35 -14.94
C TYR A 61 -15.96 0.55 -16.36
N PRO A 62 -14.64 0.82 -16.55
CA PRO A 62 -13.55 0.79 -15.55
C PRO A 62 -13.28 2.10 -14.80
N LEU A 63 -14.13 3.13 -14.97
CA LEU A 63 -13.97 4.42 -14.26
C LEU A 63 -14.32 4.33 -12.77
N CYS A 64 -14.99 3.26 -12.35
CA CYS A 64 -15.22 2.91 -10.95
C CYS A 64 -14.75 1.49 -10.64
N LEU A 65 -14.56 1.19 -9.35
CA LEU A 65 -14.06 -0.10 -8.91
C LEU A 65 -15.06 -1.23 -9.18
N PRO A 66 -14.58 -2.44 -9.50
CA PRO A 66 -15.42 -3.61 -9.50
C PRO A 66 -15.80 -4.00 -8.07
N GLY A 67 -16.99 -4.59 -7.90
CA GLY A 67 -17.30 -5.36 -6.70
C GLY A 67 -16.50 -6.65 -6.71
N ILE A 68 -15.78 -6.93 -5.62
CA ILE A 68 -14.94 -8.14 -5.49
C ILE A 68 -15.40 -8.93 -4.28
N SER A 69 -15.52 -10.23 -4.45
CA SER A 69 -15.73 -11.21 -3.39
C SER A 69 -14.72 -12.35 -3.55
N VAL A 70 -14.10 -12.73 -2.44
CA VAL A 70 -13.12 -13.82 -2.38
C VAL A 70 -13.66 -14.88 -1.45
N THR A 71 -13.70 -16.12 -1.92
CA THR A 71 -14.10 -17.30 -1.18
C THR A 71 -13.08 -18.41 -1.40
N SER A 72 -12.86 -19.24 -0.40
CA SER A 72 -11.99 -20.41 -0.50
C SER A 72 -12.36 -21.39 0.61
N GLU A 73 -12.28 -22.69 0.30
CA GLU A 73 -12.49 -23.75 1.28
C GLU A 73 -11.31 -23.88 2.26
N HIS A 74 -10.13 -23.39 1.86
CA HIS A 74 -8.88 -23.50 2.61
C HIS A 74 -8.53 -22.24 3.40
N LEU A 75 -9.27 -21.16 3.20
CA LEU A 75 -9.06 -19.89 3.90
C LEU A 75 -10.16 -19.64 4.92
N THR A 76 -9.81 -19.02 6.04
CA THR A 76 -10.82 -18.53 6.98
C THR A 76 -11.60 -17.37 6.37
N ARG A 77 -12.77 -17.08 6.95
CA ARG A 77 -13.55 -15.89 6.59
C ARG A 77 -12.75 -14.60 6.75
N ALA A 78 -11.89 -14.52 7.77
CA ALA A 78 -11.06 -13.35 8.02
C ALA A 78 -9.97 -13.18 6.94
N GLN A 79 -9.33 -14.28 6.54
CA GLN A 79 -8.36 -14.29 5.44
C GLN A 79 -9.02 -13.91 4.10
N CYS A 80 -10.23 -14.42 3.82
CA CYS A 80 -10.99 -14.03 2.63
C CYS A 80 -11.31 -12.53 2.59
N VAL A 81 -11.74 -11.97 3.72
CA VAL A 81 -11.96 -10.52 3.85
C VAL A 81 -10.67 -9.75 3.63
N THR A 82 -9.56 -10.21 4.21
CA THR A 82 -8.25 -9.56 4.04
C THR A 82 -7.78 -9.61 2.58
N ALA A 83 -7.96 -10.75 1.90
CA ALA A 83 -7.65 -10.90 0.48
C ALA A 83 -8.47 -9.94 -0.37
N LYS A 84 -9.78 -9.85 -0.11
CA LYS A 84 -10.68 -8.90 -0.78
C LYS A 84 -10.22 -7.46 -0.60
N GLU A 85 -9.90 -7.03 0.62
CA GLU A 85 -9.46 -5.66 0.88
C GLU A 85 -8.14 -5.33 0.18
N LYS A 86 -7.23 -6.29 0.09
CA LYS A 86 -5.98 -6.14 -0.66
C LYS A 86 -6.22 -6.01 -2.17
N LEU A 87 -7.10 -6.85 -2.72
CA LEU A 87 -7.51 -6.78 -4.13
C LEU A 87 -8.18 -5.44 -4.46
N LEU A 88 -9.06 -4.93 -3.58
CA LEU A 88 -9.65 -3.59 -3.74
C LEU A 88 -8.58 -2.48 -3.67
N GLY A 89 -7.54 -2.68 -2.85
CA GLY A 89 -6.38 -1.78 -2.79
C GLY A 89 -5.60 -1.73 -4.10
N GLU A 90 -5.38 -2.87 -4.75
CA GLU A 90 -4.75 -2.93 -6.09
C GLU A 90 -5.66 -2.35 -7.18
N ALA A 91 -6.96 -2.63 -7.13
CA ALA A 91 -7.94 -2.12 -8.09
C ALA A 91 -7.95 -0.59 -8.15
N ARG A 92 -7.73 0.07 -7.00
CA ARG A 92 -7.62 1.55 -6.92
C ARG A 92 -6.45 2.12 -7.71
N LYS A 93 -5.40 1.34 -7.97
CA LYS A 93 -4.23 1.77 -8.75
C LYS A 93 -4.48 1.68 -10.26
N LEU A 94 -5.45 0.86 -10.67
CA LEU A 94 -5.75 0.50 -12.06
C LEU A 94 -7.04 1.17 -12.59
N VAL A 95 -7.62 2.10 -11.83
CA VAL A 95 -8.84 2.82 -12.22
C VAL A 95 -8.64 3.50 -13.58
N SER A 96 -9.67 3.41 -14.43
CA SER A 96 -9.69 3.83 -15.85
C SER A 96 -9.16 2.81 -16.85
N GLU A 97 -8.69 1.65 -16.39
CA GLU A 97 -8.27 0.54 -17.25
C GLU A 97 -8.99 -0.77 -16.86
N PRO A 98 -9.26 -1.67 -17.81
CA PRO A 98 -9.66 -3.04 -17.51
C PRO A 98 -8.63 -3.73 -16.59
N MET A 99 -9.05 -4.15 -15.40
CA MET A 99 -8.16 -4.51 -14.30
C MET A 99 -8.36 -5.93 -13.75
N VAL A 100 -9.39 -6.65 -14.18
CA VAL A 100 -9.78 -7.93 -13.55
C VAL A 100 -8.66 -8.97 -13.69
N HIS A 101 -8.05 -9.09 -14.87
CA HIS A 101 -6.98 -10.06 -15.09
C HIS A 101 -5.76 -9.79 -14.20
N GLU A 102 -5.34 -8.52 -14.11
CA GLU A 102 -4.23 -8.10 -13.24
C GLU A 102 -4.51 -8.38 -11.76
N LEU A 103 -5.76 -8.19 -11.33
CA LEU A 103 -6.19 -8.50 -9.97
C LEU A 103 -6.10 -10.01 -9.68
N VAL A 104 -6.52 -10.85 -10.62
CA VAL A 104 -6.40 -12.31 -10.49
C VAL A 104 -4.93 -12.73 -10.39
N LEU A 105 -4.07 -12.25 -11.32
CA LEU A 105 -2.63 -12.53 -11.27
C LEU A 105 -1.99 -12.09 -9.96
N TRP A 106 -2.38 -10.91 -9.47
CA TRP A 106 -1.83 -10.38 -8.23
C TRP A 106 -2.14 -11.30 -7.04
N ILE A 107 -3.39 -11.73 -6.87
CA ILE A 107 -3.74 -12.59 -5.73
C ILE A 107 -3.12 -13.99 -5.86
N GLN A 108 -3.02 -14.53 -7.07
CA GLN A 108 -2.32 -15.81 -7.32
C GLN A 108 -0.88 -15.79 -6.78
N GLN A 109 -0.16 -14.69 -6.96
CA GLN A 109 1.26 -14.56 -6.57
C GLN A 109 1.48 -14.02 -5.14
N ASN A 110 0.48 -13.33 -4.58
CA ASN A 110 0.62 -12.60 -3.33
C ASN A 110 -0.26 -13.14 -2.19
N LEU A 111 -0.97 -14.26 -2.39
CA LEU A 111 -1.82 -14.85 -1.36
C LEU A 111 -1.04 -15.15 -0.07
N ARG A 112 0.19 -15.66 -0.16
CA ARG A 112 1.09 -15.84 1.00
C ARG A 112 1.24 -14.60 1.89
N LEU A 113 1.26 -13.39 1.31
CA LEU A 113 1.37 -12.13 2.07
C LEU A 113 0.09 -11.82 2.84
N VAL A 114 -1.05 -12.29 2.32
CA VAL A 114 -2.36 -12.20 2.98
C VAL A 114 -2.44 -13.21 4.14
N LEU A 115 -1.94 -14.43 3.93
CA LEU A 115 -2.00 -15.53 4.91
C LEU A 115 -1.00 -15.39 6.06
N SER A 116 0.12 -14.68 5.85
CA SER A 116 1.15 -14.46 6.87
C SER A 116 0.74 -13.48 7.98
N GLN A 117 -0.48 -12.93 7.95
CA GLN A 117 -1.02 -12.07 9.00
C GLN A 117 -1.71 -12.97 10.07
N PRO A 118 -1.27 -12.96 11.35
CA PRO A 118 -1.95 -13.73 12.39
C PRO A 118 -3.36 -13.19 12.64
N GLU A 119 -4.33 -14.09 12.69
CA GLU A 119 -5.74 -13.79 12.87
C GLU A 119 -6.02 -13.14 14.23
N THR A 120 -6.69 -11.98 14.22
CA THR A 120 -7.48 -11.55 15.36
C THR A 120 -8.94 -11.52 14.94
N ALA A 121 -9.64 -12.57 15.33
CA ALA A 121 -11.08 -12.72 15.19
C ALA A 121 -11.82 -11.78 16.16
N SER A 122 -12.83 -11.06 15.68
CA SER A 122 -14.20 -11.13 16.20
C SER A 122 -15.13 -10.13 15.50
N SER A 123 -16.25 -10.67 15.03
CA SER A 123 -17.41 -10.04 14.44
C SER A 123 -18.37 -9.45 15.49
N HIS A 124 -18.92 -8.24 15.27
CA HIS A 124 -20.37 -8.02 15.18
C HIS A 124 -20.73 -6.58 14.76
N GLU A 125 -21.75 -6.49 13.92
CA GLU A 125 -22.37 -5.30 13.35
C GLU A 125 -23.04 -4.39 14.41
N LYS A 126 -22.86 -3.07 14.29
CA LYS A 126 -23.95 -2.09 14.10
C LYS A 126 -23.37 -0.69 13.86
N CYS A 127 -23.94 0.02 12.89
CA CYS A 127 -23.71 1.43 12.63
C CYS A 127 -23.68 2.26 13.93
N THR A 128 -22.68 3.14 14.08
CA THR A 128 -22.75 4.57 14.45
C THR A 128 -21.32 5.03 14.77
N LEU A 129 -20.79 6.01 14.01
CA LEU A 129 -19.65 6.82 14.47
C LEU A 129 -20.07 7.51 15.79
N PRO A 130 -19.25 7.64 16.86
CA PRO A 130 -17.86 8.10 16.78
C PRO A 130 -16.91 7.51 17.85
N GLU A 131 -15.64 7.96 17.79
CA GLU A 131 -14.65 8.05 18.89
C GLU A 131 -13.97 6.77 19.43
N SER A 132 -12.69 6.64 19.03
CA SER A 132 -11.51 6.21 19.80
C SER A 132 -11.66 5.10 20.86
N ALA A 133 -11.17 3.90 20.53
CA ALA A 133 -10.41 3.05 21.46
C ALA A 133 -9.68 1.91 20.71
N THR A 134 -8.40 2.14 20.44
CA THR A 134 -7.26 1.21 20.63
C THR A 134 -7.50 -0.30 20.45
N GLY A 135 -7.23 -0.81 19.25
CA GLY A 135 -6.47 -2.06 19.11
C GLY A 135 -4.99 -1.69 19.12
N ASP A 136 -4.23 -2.23 20.07
CA ASP A 136 -2.80 -1.97 20.26
C ASP A 136 -1.96 -2.49 19.07
N ASP A 137 -1.98 -1.76 17.95
CA ASP A 137 -0.94 -1.82 16.95
C ASP A 137 0.05 -0.69 17.30
N GLY A 138 1.02 -1.01 18.17
CA GLY A 138 2.06 -0.08 18.60
C GLY A 138 2.70 0.69 17.44
N PRO A 139 3.32 1.85 17.71
CA PRO A 139 3.76 2.80 16.69
C PRO A 139 4.64 2.12 15.64
N TRP A 140 4.37 2.39 14.38
CA TRP A 140 5.19 1.92 13.28
C TRP A 140 6.26 2.96 12.96
N MET A 141 7.36 2.49 12.39
CA MET A 141 8.43 3.35 11.89
C MET A 141 8.75 3.00 10.44
N THR A 142 9.00 4.02 9.64
CA THR A 142 9.33 3.89 8.23
C THR A 142 10.51 4.80 7.91
N LEU A 143 11.50 4.25 7.20
CA LEU A 143 12.63 4.98 6.65
C LEU A 143 12.48 5.06 5.14
N LEU A 144 12.50 6.27 4.60
CA LEU A 144 12.34 6.58 3.18
C LEU A 144 13.60 7.26 2.67
N ARG A 145 13.94 6.97 1.41
CA ARG A 145 14.97 7.67 0.66
C ARG A 145 14.34 8.47 -0.47
N LEU A 146 14.79 9.70 -0.60
CA LEU A 146 14.51 10.56 -1.75
C LEU A 146 15.78 10.72 -2.57
N ASP A 147 15.68 10.48 -3.88
CA ASP A 147 16.84 10.57 -4.77
C ASP A 147 17.24 12.01 -5.07
N HIS A 148 16.26 12.88 -5.28
CA HIS A 148 16.50 14.29 -5.53
C HIS A 148 15.29 15.12 -5.17
N MET A 149 15.54 16.25 -4.51
CA MET A 149 14.57 17.30 -4.27
C MET A 149 15.02 18.58 -4.97
N ARG A 150 14.23 19.12 -5.90
CA ARG A 150 14.57 20.37 -6.62
C ARG A 150 13.98 21.61 -5.93
N ALA A 151 12.78 21.50 -5.37
CA ALA A 151 12.09 22.58 -4.69
C ALA A 151 12.18 22.46 -3.16
N ARG A 152 13.40 22.47 -2.61
CA ARG A 152 13.69 22.18 -1.19
C ARG A 152 12.74 22.84 -0.20
N THR A 153 12.64 24.18 -0.22
CA THR A 153 11.81 24.93 0.74
C THR A 153 10.32 24.57 0.67
N LYS A 154 9.79 24.31 -0.53
CA LYS A 154 8.38 23.95 -0.71
C LYS A 154 8.11 22.53 -0.23
N TYR A 155 9.03 21.63 -0.55
CA TYR A 155 8.95 20.23 -0.18
C TYR A 155 9.01 20.05 1.34
N VAL A 156 9.97 20.71 2.00
CA VAL A 156 10.10 20.70 3.46
C VAL A 156 8.79 21.13 4.12
N LYS A 157 8.22 22.27 3.69
CA LYS A 157 6.94 22.76 4.21
C LYS A 157 5.78 21.79 4.00
N ALA A 158 5.73 21.10 2.86
CA ALA A 158 4.69 20.12 2.59
C ALA A 158 4.83 18.90 3.50
N VAL A 159 6.06 18.40 3.67
CA VAL A 159 6.37 17.26 4.54
C VAL A 159 6.07 17.59 6.00
N GLU A 160 6.48 18.76 6.50
CA GLU A 160 6.16 19.22 7.85
C GLU A 160 4.65 19.34 8.08
N LYS A 161 3.93 19.90 7.10
CA LYS A 161 2.48 20.02 7.12
C LYS A 161 1.82 18.64 7.22
N TRP A 162 2.19 17.71 6.35
CA TRP A 162 1.61 16.36 6.35
C TRP A 162 1.95 15.60 7.63
N ALA A 163 3.18 15.71 8.13
CA ALA A 163 3.57 15.08 9.39
C ALA A 163 2.72 15.61 10.55
N SER A 164 2.47 16.93 10.59
CA SER A 164 1.59 17.55 11.60
C SER A 164 0.13 17.11 11.46
N GLU A 165 -0.45 17.15 10.25
CA GLU A 165 -1.84 16.77 9.99
C GLU A 165 -2.12 15.29 10.31
N LEU A 166 -1.15 14.42 10.02
CA LEU A 166 -1.23 12.98 10.24
C LEU A 166 -0.70 12.55 11.63
N ARG A 167 -0.33 13.51 12.49
CA ARG A 167 0.24 13.27 13.83
C ARG A 167 1.44 12.31 13.82
N LEU A 168 2.26 12.40 12.77
CA LEU A 168 3.50 11.66 12.63
C LEU A 168 4.65 12.45 13.27
N THR A 169 5.53 11.74 13.97
CA THR A 169 6.81 12.28 14.45
C THR A 169 7.95 11.69 13.64
N GLY A 170 9.16 12.24 13.77
CA GLY A 170 10.31 11.72 13.05
C GLY A 170 11.23 12.82 12.56
N ARG A 171 11.90 12.60 11.43
CA ARG A 171 12.89 13.55 10.93
C ARG A 171 13.09 13.48 9.42
N LEU A 172 13.19 14.64 8.80
CA LEU A 172 13.74 14.81 7.46
C LEU A 172 15.23 15.18 7.58
N MET A 173 16.10 14.35 7.02
CA MET A 173 17.54 14.44 7.18
C MET A 173 18.21 14.65 5.82
N PHE A 174 19.07 15.66 5.74
CA PHE A 174 19.87 15.96 4.56
C PHE A 174 21.35 15.71 4.85
N MET A 175 22.04 14.98 3.97
CA MET A 175 23.49 14.79 4.03
C MET A 175 24.06 14.75 2.60
N GLY A 176 24.62 15.87 2.14
CA GLY A 176 25.08 16.01 0.76
C GLY A 176 23.95 15.79 -0.25
N LYS A 177 24.05 14.73 -1.06
CA LYS A 177 23.00 14.32 -2.01
C LYS A 177 21.98 13.35 -1.40
N LEU A 178 22.26 12.80 -0.23
CA LEU A 178 21.39 11.84 0.43
C LEU A 178 20.27 12.59 1.17
N ILE A 179 19.03 12.20 0.91
CA ILE A 179 17.84 12.75 1.55
C ILE A 179 17.06 11.58 2.15
N LEU A 180 16.90 11.59 3.47
CA LEU A 180 16.19 10.54 4.20
C LEU A 180 15.01 11.14 4.95
N ILE A 181 13.90 10.41 4.98
CA ILE A 181 12.73 10.75 5.81
C ILE A 181 12.46 9.57 6.73
N LEU A 182 12.54 9.82 8.03
CA LEU A 182 12.16 8.89 9.07
C LEU A 182 10.81 9.32 9.63
N LEU A 183 9.84 8.41 9.65
CA LEU A 183 8.50 8.64 10.18
C LEU A 183 8.21 7.63 11.26
N GLN A 184 7.55 8.08 12.31
CA GLN A 184 7.06 7.27 13.40
C GLN A 184 5.62 7.69 13.74
N GLY A 185 4.74 6.71 13.88
CA GLY A 185 3.34 6.95 14.22
C GLY A 185 2.45 5.78 13.83
N ASP A 186 1.15 6.01 13.78
CA ASP A 186 0.21 4.95 13.44
C ASP A 186 0.43 4.46 12.00
N ARG A 187 0.31 3.15 11.80
CA ARG A 187 0.54 2.54 10.49
C ARG A 187 -0.36 3.12 9.40
N SER A 188 -1.61 3.43 9.74
CA SER A 188 -2.57 4.09 8.84
C SER A 188 -2.06 5.45 8.40
N ASN A 189 -1.50 6.23 9.32
CA ASN A 189 -1.04 7.59 9.08
C ASN A 189 0.24 7.59 8.24
N ILE A 190 1.14 6.63 8.48
CA ILE A 190 2.33 6.42 7.62
C ILE A 190 1.92 6.05 6.19
N LYS A 191 0.92 5.18 6.03
CA LYS A 191 0.39 4.84 4.69
C LYS A 191 -0.23 6.05 4.00
N GLU A 192 -1.01 6.85 4.73
CA GLU A 192 -1.59 8.09 4.21
C GLU A 192 -0.49 9.08 3.78
N TYR A 193 0.57 9.21 4.55
CA TYR A 193 1.74 10.02 4.18
C TYR A 193 2.36 9.54 2.85
N LEU A 194 2.54 8.23 2.67
CA LEU A 194 3.08 7.67 1.42
C LEU A 194 2.17 7.94 0.22
N ILE A 195 0.85 7.95 0.41
CA ILE A 195 -0.12 8.32 -0.62
C ILE A 195 0.03 9.81 -0.96
N LEU A 196 0.10 10.69 0.04
CA LEU A 196 0.31 12.13 -0.16
C LEU A 196 1.61 12.40 -0.92
N GLN A 197 2.69 11.69 -0.60
CA GLN A 197 3.96 11.80 -1.29
C GLN A 197 3.84 11.49 -2.79
N LYS A 198 3.13 10.39 -3.13
CA LYS A 198 2.97 9.93 -4.53
C LYS A 198 1.98 10.76 -5.33
N THR A 199 0.97 11.33 -4.67
CA THR A 199 -0.15 12.02 -5.34
C THR A 199 0.04 13.53 -5.42
N SER A 200 0.75 14.13 -4.48
CA SER A 200 0.92 15.59 -4.40
C SER A 200 2.05 16.10 -5.29
N LYS A 201 1.80 17.25 -5.93
CA LYS A 201 2.81 17.94 -6.75
C LYS A 201 3.66 18.86 -5.89
N VAL A 202 4.59 18.29 -5.13
CA VAL A 202 5.44 19.02 -4.18
C VAL A 202 6.83 19.36 -4.70
N ASP A 203 7.25 18.76 -5.81
CA ASP A 203 8.53 19.07 -6.46
C ASP A 203 8.34 19.76 -7.81
N VAL A 204 9.45 20.09 -8.48
CA VAL A 204 9.47 20.70 -9.81
C VAL A 204 10.30 19.88 -10.80
N ASP A 205 9.85 19.81 -12.06
CA ASP A 205 10.58 19.16 -13.14
C ASP A 205 11.77 20.00 -13.62
N SER A 206 12.48 19.55 -14.66
CA SER A 206 13.69 20.24 -15.16
C SER A 206 13.36 21.57 -15.82
N SER A 207 12.08 21.78 -16.14
CA SER A 207 11.53 23.01 -16.69
C SER A 207 10.91 23.91 -15.61
N GLY A 208 11.02 23.53 -14.32
CA GLY A 208 10.47 24.28 -13.19
C GLY A 208 8.96 24.14 -12.98
N LYS A 209 8.27 23.26 -13.73
CA LYS A 209 6.82 23.01 -13.56
C LYS A 209 6.58 22.05 -12.40
N LYS A 210 5.47 22.23 -11.68
CA LYS A 210 5.10 21.37 -10.55
C LYS A 210 4.95 19.92 -10.99
N CYS A 211 5.71 19.02 -10.40
CA CYS A 211 5.65 17.57 -10.65
C CYS A 211 5.40 16.79 -9.36
N LYS A 212 4.94 15.55 -9.53
CA LYS A 212 4.81 14.58 -8.44
C LYS A 212 6.19 14.00 -8.12
N GLU A 213 6.39 13.62 -6.86
CA GLU A 213 7.53 12.78 -6.50
C GLU A 213 7.42 11.43 -7.22
N LYS A 214 8.49 11.00 -7.90
CA LYS A 214 8.50 9.75 -8.67
C LYS A 214 9.52 8.74 -8.14
N MET A 215 10.52 9.19 -7.38
CA MET A 215 11.69 8.38 -7.02
C MET A 215 11.87 8.36 -5.50
N ILE A 216 10.82 7.93 -4.80
CA ILE A 216 10.87 7.64 -3.37
C ILE A 216 10.98 6.13 -3.14
N SER A 217 12.01 5.72 -2.40
CA SER A 217 12.25 4.32 -2.04
C SER A 217 11.96 4.12 -0.56
N VAL A 218 11.14 3.11 -0.23
CA VAL A 218 10.97 2.66 1.16
C VAL A 218 12.15 1.75 1.49
N LEU A 219 13.02 2.18 2.42
CA LEU A 219 14.20 1.42 2.81
C LEU A 219 13.89 0.39 3.90
N SER A 220 13.00 0.75 4.83
CA SER A 220 12.60 -0.14 5.92
C SER A 220 11.23 0.28 6.47
N GLU A 221 10.42 -0.70 6.85
CA GLU A 221 9.18 -0.54 7.59
C GLU A 221 9.23 -1.53 8.78
N THR A 222 9.14 -1.04 10.01
CA THR A 222 9.30 -1.88 11.21
C THR A 222 8.35 -1.44 12.32
N LYS A 223 7.75 -2.40 13.03
CA LYS A 223 6.93 -2.13 14.21
C LYS A 223 7.83 -1.75 15.39
N VAL A 224 7.52 -0.63 16.04
CA VAL A 224 8.24 -0.15 17.23
C VAL A 224 7.43 -0.50 18.46
N GLN A 225 8.11 -0.97 19.51
CA GLN A 225 7.46 -1.21 20.80
C GLN A 225 6.88 0.11 21.34
N THR A 226 5.68 0.05 21.90
CA THR A 226 4.88 1.21 22.34
C THR A 226 5.61 2.13 23.34
N GLU A 227 6.62 1.62 24.04
CA GLU A 227 7.47 2.34 24.99
C GLU A 227 8.54 3.23 24.33
N HIS A 228 8.82 3.04 23.04
CA HIS A 228 9.90 3.73 22.33
C HIS A 228 9.36 4.83 21.41
N LYS A 229 8.76 5.88 21.99
CA LYS A 229 8.56 7.14 21.26
C LYS A 229 9.91 7.83 21.05
N ARG A 230 10.67 7.39 20.04
CA ARG A 230 12.02 7.86 19.74
C ARG A 230 12.07 9.32 19.29
N PHE A 231 10.95 9.83 18.76
CA PHE A 231 10.81 11.21 18.33
C PHE A 231 9.56 11.84 18.96
N LEU A 232 9.74 13.00 19.58
CA LEU A 232 8.67 13.78 20.21
C LEU A 232 7.94 14.69 19.21
N ALA A 233 8.62 15.09 18.13
CA ALA A 233 8.10 15.93 17.07
C ALA A 233 8.70 15.51 15.72
N PHE A 234 8.18 16.10 14.63
CA PHE A 234 8.83 16.02 13.33
C PHE A 234 9.80 17.18 13.16
N GLU A 235 11.07 16.88 12.85
CA GLU A 235 12.12 17.88 12.69
C GLU A 235 12.81 17.79 11.34
N VAL A 236 13.49 18.86 10.95
CA VAL A 236 14.34 18.90 9.76
C VAL A 236 15.78 19.14 10.22
N LYS A 237 16.71 18.25 9.86
CA LYS A 237 18.13 18.38 10.22
C LYS A 237 19.04 18.22 9.01
N GLU A 238 20.16 18.93 9.04
CA GLU A 238 21.26 18.82 8.09
C GLU A 238 22.47 18.23 8.79
N TYR A 239 23.16 17.31 8.12
CA TYR A 239 24.36 16.64 8.60
C TYR A 239 25.49 16.84 7.60
N SER A 240 26.68 17.11 8.12
CA SER A 240 27.86 17.36 7.29
C SER A 240 28.67 16.08 7.06
N THR A 241 28.60 15.12 7.99
CA THR A 241 29.36 13.87 7.93
C THR A 241 28.50 12.64 8.19
N LEU A 242 28.97 11.48 7.71
CA LEU A 242 28.34 10.19 7.95
C LEU A 242 28.32 9.83 9.45
N GLU A 243 29.36 10.22 10.19
CA GLU A 243 29.50 9.99 11.63
C GLU A 243 28.42 10.74 12.43
N GLU A 244 28.09 11.97 12.04
CA GLU A 244 27.01 12.75 12.67
C GLU A 244 25.65 12.09 12.42
N LEU A 245 25.40 11.63 11.19
CA LEU A 245 24.18 10.91 10.84
C LEU A 245 24.09 9.57 11.60
N GLN A 246 25.19 8.82 11.68
CA GLN A 246 25.25 7.57 12.44
C GLN A 246 24.96 7.79 13.92
N LYS A 247 25.54 8.85 14.51
CA LYS A 247 25.30 9.21 15.91
C LYS A 247 23.83 9.53 16.17
N GLU A 248 23.15 10.17 15.22
CA GLU A 248 21.71 10.42 15.33
C GLU A 248 20.89 9.11 15.32
N PHE A 249 21.17 8.20 14.39
CA PHE A 249 20.51 6.90 14.36
C PHE A 249 20.81 6.09 15.63
N GLY A 250 22.05 6.15 16.13
CA GLY A 250 22.45 5.54 17.39
C GLY A 250 21.68 6.11 18.59
N ALA A 251 21.55 7.44 18.69
CA ALA A 251 20.80 8.11 19.75
C ALA A 251 19.30 7.76 19.72
N ALA A 252 18.75 7.50 18.54
CA ALA A 252 17.37 7.03 18.38
C ALA A 252 17.20 5.51 18.59
N GLY A 253 18.28 4.76 18.84
CA GLY A 253 18.24 3.30 18.98
C GLY A 253 17.96 2.58 17.65
N LEU A 254 18.44 3.15 16.54
CA LEU A 254 18.24 2.68 15.16
C LEU A 254 19.58 2.35 14.47
N GLY A 255 20.62 1.99 15.24
CA GLY A 255 21.96 1.71 14.71
C GLY A 255 22.02 0.53 13.73
N GLU A 256 21.17 -0.48 13.92
CA GLU A 256 21.02 -1.62 12.99
C GLU A 256 20.45 -1.16 11.64
N LEU A 257 19.35 -0.38 11.65
CA LEU A 257 18.77 0.20 10.43
C LEU A 257 19.77 1.08 9.66
N PHE A 258 20.62 1.82 10.38
CA PHE A 258 21.67 2.61 9.74
C PHE A 258 22.67 1.70 9.00
N SER A 259 23.08 0.60 9.64
CA SER A 259 24.07 -0.32 9.08
C SER A 259 23.54 -1.09 7.87
N GLU A 260 22.27 -1.52 7.92
CA GLU A 260 21.62 -2.29 6.85
C GLU A 260 21.21 -1.42 5.66
N CYS A 261 20.59 -0.27 5.93
CA CYS A 261 19.91 0.51 4.90
C CYS A 261 20.68 1.76 4.47
N VAL A 262 21.47 2.38 5.35
CA VAL A 262 22.09 3.70 5.10
C VAL A 262 23.54 3.57 4.67
N LEU A 263 24.34 2.70 5.30
CA LEU A 263 25.75 2.48 4.89
C LEU A 263 25.89 2.04 3.43
N GLY A 264 24.93 1.27 2.90
CA GLY A 264 24.92 0.84 1.50
C GLY A 264 24.66 1.97 0.50
N LEU A 265 24.11 3.11 0.94
CA LEU A 265 23.73 4.23 0.07
C LEU A 265 24.81 5.30 -0.08
N VAL A 266 25.86 5.24 0.74
CA VAL A 266 26.94 6.24 0.81
C VAL A 266 28.22 5.74 0.10
N LYS A 267 28.14 4.59 -0.59
CA LYS A 267 29.22 4.05 -1.43
C LYS A 267 29.26 4.68 -2.82
#